data_AF-A0A371H6D4-F1
#
_entry.id   AF-A0A371H6D4-F1
#
_cell.length_a   1.000
_cell.length_b   1.000
_cell.length_c   1.000
_cell.angle_alpha   90.00
_cell.angle_beta   90.00
_cell.angle_gamma   90.00
#
_symmetry.space_group_name_H-M   'P 1'
#
loop_
_entity.id
_entity.type
_entity.pdbx_description
1 polymer ?
#
loop_
_entity_poly.entity_id
_entity_poly.type
_entity_poly.pdbx_seq_one_letter_code
_entity_poly.pdbx_strand_id
1 'polypeptide(L)'
;MAYVRLKIEAVTCKGVCSPFEMPPCGATHCRCIPWGLFIGQCVSRREFASIAKNIEENPNLCQYNDECMKKGSGNFCARYPNPQIEYGWCINSDAEALKGFLKMPTTMA
;
A
#
# COMPACT_ATOMS: atom_id res chain seq x y z
N MET A 1 -29.84 -22.98 18.54
CA MET A 1 -28.81 -22.41 17.65
C MET A 1 -27.99 -21.43 18.48
N ALA A 2 -26.77 -21.82 18.86
CA ALA A 2 -25.90 -20.97 19.69
C ALA A 2 -25.26 -19.89 18.81
N TYR A 3 -25.56 -18.62 19.07
CA TYR A 3 -24.82 -17.51 18.50
C TYR A 3 -23.44 -17.46 19.15
N VAL A 4 -22.41 -17.91 18.43
CA VAL A 4 -21.03 -17.67 18.83
C VAL A 4 -20.78 -16.17 18.71
N ARG A 5 -20.79 -15.49 19.86
CA ARG A 5 -20.18 -14.16 19.99
C ARG A 5 -18.68 -14.36 19.73
N LEU A 6 -18.27 -14.20 18.48
CA LEU A 6 -16.85 -13.99 18.17
C LEU A 6 -16.46 -12.75 18.94
N LYS A 7 -15.63 -12.93 19.95
CA LYS A 7 -14.99 -11.86 20.69
C LYS A 7 -14.25 -11.05 19.63
N ILE A 8 -14.82 -9.90 19.24
CA ILE A 8 -14.15 -8.93 18.38
C ILE A 8 -13.04 -8.36 19.28
N GLU A 9 -11.96 -9.12 19.44
CA GLU A 9 -10.65 -8.55 19.73
C GLU A 9 -10.54 -7.44 18.69
N ALA A 10 -10.58 -6.18 19.15
CA ALA A 10 -10.54 -5.04 18.25
C ALA A 10 -9.24 -5.20 17.47
N VAL A 11 -9.32 -5.71 16.23
CA VAL A 11 -8.11 -5.98 15.47
C VAL A 11 -7.51 -4.62 15.18
N THR A 12 -6.53 -4.26 15.98
CA THR A 12 -5.74 -3.07 15.79
C THR A 12 -4.83 -3.38 14.64
N CYS A 13 -5.25 -3.00 13.44
CA CYS A 13 -4.40 -2.88 12.27
C CYS A 13 -3.37 -1.78 12.55
N LYS A 14 -2.36 -2.06 13.36
CA LYS A 14 -1.28 -1.16 13.74
C LYS A 14 0.02 -1.91 13.62
N GLY A 15 0.97 -1.34 12.90
CA GLY A 15 2.26 -1.97 12.64
C GLY A 15 2.85 -1.51 11.33
N VAL A 16 4.04 -2.01 11.07
CA VAL A 16 4.74 -1.84 9.79
C VAL A 16 4.35 -3.00 8.88
N CYS A 17 4.16 -2.72 7.60
CA CYS A 17 3.95 -3.74 6.57
C CYS A 17 4.95 -3.54 5.44
N SER A 18 5.31 -4.62 4.76
CA SER A 18 5.91 -4.52 3.42
C SER A 18 4.80 -4.43 2.38
N PRO A 19 4.84 -3.46 1.46
CA PRO A 19 3.89 -3.41 0.34
C PRO A 19 3.95 -4.63 -0.59
N PHE A 20 5.01 -5.44 -0.49
CA PHE A 20 5.17 -6.66 -1.27
C PHE A 20 4.68 -7.92 -0.53
N GLU A 21 4.31 -7.82 0.74
CA GLU A 21 3.86 -8.95 1.56
C GLU A 21 2.38 -9.27 1.33
N MET A 22 2.01 -10.56 1.34
CA MET A 22 0.63 -11.03 1.18
C MET A 22 0.31 -12.19 2.15
N PRO A 23 -0.76 -12.13 2.97
CA PRO A 23 -1.68 -11.00 3.12
C PRO A 23 -1.03 -9.83 3.86
N PRO A 24 -1.24 -8.59 3.42
CA PRO A 24 -0.68 -7.43 4.08
C PRO A 24 -1.19 -7.37 5.52
N CYS A 25 -0.29 -7.08 6.47
CA CYS A 25 -0.64 -6.91 7.89
C CYS A 25 -1.22 -8.15 8.56
N GLY A 26 -1.00 -9.34 7.99
CA GLY A 26 -1.49 -10.62 8.52
C GLY A 26 -3.02 -10.79 8.52
N ALA A 27 -3.78 -9.85 7.95
CA ALA A 27 -5.24 -9.86 7.99
C ALA A 27 -5.90 -9.12 6.83
N THR A 28 -6.97 -9.71 6.26
CA THR A 28 -7.68 -9.19 5.08
C THR A 28 -8.52 -7.93 5.32
N HIS A 29 -8.80 -7.59 6.58
CA HIS A 29 -9.56 -6.39 6.93
C HIS A 29 -8.65 -5.19 7.27
N CYS A 30 -7.33 -5.40 7.25
CA CYS A 30 -6.32 -4.36 7.35
C CYS A 30 -5.83 -3.97 5.96
N ARG A 31 -5.40 -2.72 5.81
CA ARG A 31 -4.77 -2.21 4.57
C ARG A 31 -3.34 -1.81 4.87
N CYS A 32 -2.44 -2.04 3.91
CA CYS A 32 -1.08 -1.53 3.96
C CYS A 32 -0.99 -0.25 3.12
N ILE A 33 -0.52 0.84 3.74
CA ILE A 33 -0.24 2.11 3.05
C ILE A 33 1.26 2.24 2.84
N PRO A 34 1.77 2.21 1.60
CA PRO A 34 3.19 2.32 1.31
C PRO A 34 3.70 3.75 1.56
N TRP A 35 4.22 4.08 2.75
CA TRP A 35 4.83 5.40 2.98
C TRP A 35 6.22 5.54 2.37
N GLY A 36 6.87 4.41 2.09
CA GLY A 36 8.11 4.30 1.34
C GLY A 36 8.08 3.11 0.39
N LEU A 37 9.09 3.00 -0.47
CA LEU A 37 9.18 1.96 -1.50
C LEU A 37 8.97 0.54 -0.96
N PHE A 38 9.56 0.21 0.19
CA PHE A 38 9.50 -1.14 0.79
C PHE A 38 8.80 -1.18 2.14
N ILE A 39 8.33 -0.03 2.63
CA ILE A 39 7.81 0.10 3.98
C ILE A 39 6.49 0.84 3.95
N GLY A 40 5.51 0.27 4.64
CA GLY A 40 4.20 0.84 4.79
C GLY A 40 3.70 0.73 6.21
N GLN A 41 2.51 1.27 6.42
CA GLN A 41 1.80 1.21 7.69
C GLN A 41 0.51 0.44 7.53
N CYS A 42 0.28 -0.47 8.47
CA CYS A 42 -0.99 -1.14 8.63
C CYS A 42 -2.01 -0.16 9.22
N VAL A 43 -3.16 -0.06 8.58
CA VAL A 43 -4.27 0.75 9.04
C VAL A 43 -5.59 -0.01 8.92
N SER A 44 -6.52 0.32 9.81
CA SER A 44 -7.88 -0.17 9.71
C SER A 44 -8.64 0.59 8.62
N ARG A 45 -9.75 0.03 8.12
CA ARG A 45 -10.62 0.73 7.15
C ARG A 45 -11.10 2.10 7.66
N ARG A 46 -11.31 2.24 8.98
CA ARG A 46 -11.74 3.52 9.59
C ARG A 46 -10.62 4.55 9.55
N GLU A 47 -9.41 4.16 9.92
CA GLU A 47 -8.24 5.05 9.89
C GLU A 47 -7.85 5.40 8.46
N PHE A 48 -8.00 4.48 7.51
CA PHE A 48 -7.75 4.72 6.09
C PHE A 48 -8.49 5.95 5.57
N ALA A 49 -9.76 6.13 5.91
CA ALA A 49 -10.53 7.31 5.51
C ALA A 49 -9.93 8.62 6.06
N SER A 50 -9.38 8.58 7.28
CA SER A 50 -8.73 9.75 7.89
C SER A 50 -7.36 10.06 7.29
N ILE A 51 -6.63 9.04 6.80
CA ILE A 51 -5.30 9.23 6.21
C ILE A 51 -5.29 9.28 4.67
N ALA A 52 -6.41 8.99 4.01
CA ALA A 52 -6.54 9.05 2.55
C ALA A 52 -6.11 10.41 2.00
N LYS A 53 -6.46 11.49 2.69
CA LYS A 53 -6.02 12.85 2.35
C LYS A 53 -4.48 12.98 2.38
N ASN A 54 -3.82 12.42 3.40
CA ASN A 54 -2.36 12.43 3.51
C ASN A 54 -1.70 11.57 2.41
N ILE A 55 -2.39 10.53 1.92
CA ILE A 55 -1.92 9.70 0.80
C ILE A 55 -2.01 10.48 -0.51
N GLU A 56 -3.12 11.18 -0.75
CA GLU A 56 -3.29 12.03 -1.94
C GLU A 56 -2.25 13.15 -1.99
N GLU A 57 -1.94 13.75 -0.84
CA GLU A 57 -0.92 14.79 -0.69
C GLU A 57 0.52 14.24 -0.77
N ASN A 58 0.74 12.93 -0.64
CA ASN A 58 2.08 12.37 -0.73
C ASN A 58 2.63 12.55 -2.16
N PRO A 59 3.82 13.17 -2.32
CA PRO A 59 4.36 13.48 -3.63
C PRO A 59 4.66 12.22 -4.45
N ASN A 60 4.97 11.09 -3.81
CA ASN A 60 5.40 9.87 -4.49
C ASN A 60 4.31 8.80 -4.60
N LEU A 61 3.16 8.98 -3.94
CA LEU A 61 2.05 8.05 -4.08
C LEU A 61 1.12 8.43 -5.22
N CYS A 62 0.64 7.39 -5.90
CA CYS A 62 -0.20 7.57 -7.07
C CYS A 62 -1.25 6.47 -7.17
N GLN A 63 -2.39 6.82 -7.74
CA GLN A 63 -3.31 5.82 -8.32
C GLN A 63 -3.12 5.71 -9.83
N TYR A 64 -2.71 6.79 -10.48
CA TYR A 64 -2.62 6.92 -11.92
C TYR A 64 -1.31 7.61 -12.34
N ASN A 65 -0.88 7.41 -13.58
CA ASN A 65 0.39 7.97 -14.08
C ASN A 65 0.38 9.51 -14.14
N ASP A 66 -0.78 10.12 -14.40
CA ASP A 66 -0.92 11.57 -14.51
C ASP A 66 -0.71 12.27 -13.16
N GLU A 67 -1.03 11.62 -12.05
CA GLU A 67 -0.72 12.12 -10.70
C GLU A 67 0.79 12.28 -10.52
N CYS A 68 1.60 11.32 -10.97
CA CYS A 68 3.05 11.43 -10.88
C CYS A 68 3.59 12.60 -11.70
N MET A 69 3.07 12.80 -12.92
CA MET A 69 3.48 13.91 -13.78
C MET A 69 3.07 15.26 -13.17
N LYS A 70 1.86 15.37 -12.61
CA LYS A 70 1.38 16.59 -11.93
C LYS A 70 2.20 16.89 -10.68
N LYS A 71 2.63 15.87 -9.93
CA LYS A 71 3.43 15.99 -8.71
C LYS A 71 4.93 16.20 -8.98
N GLY A 72 5.40 15.91 -10.20
CA GLY A 72 6.81 16.01 -10.58
C GLY A 72 7.72 14.95 -9.93
N SER A 73 7.14 13.89 -9.37
CA SER A 73 7.83 12.80 -8.68
C SER A 73 8.12 11.59 -9.58
N GLY A 74 7.66 11.64 -10.82
CA GLY A 74 7.84 10.59 -11.81
C GLY A 74 6.93 10.80 -13.01
N ASN A 75 6.96 9.87 -13.96
CA ASN A 75 6.01 9.83 -15.07
C ASN A 75 5.21 8.52 -15.14
N PHE A 76 5.53 7.55 -14.29
CA PHE A 76 4.90 6.24 -14.26
C PHE A 76 4.50 5.87 -12.82
N CYS A 77 3.27 5.40 -12.65
CA CYS A 77 2.76 4.90 -11.40
C CYS A 77 3.02 3.39 -11.29
N ALA A 78 4.10 3.03 -10.62
CA ALA A 78 4.50 1.65 -10.40
C ALA A 78 3.61 1.01 -9.32
N ARG A 79 2.63 0.21 -9.74
CA ARG A 79 1.73 -0.50 -8.83
C ARG A 79 2.43 -1.67 -8.15
N TYR A 80 2.26 -1.78 -6.84
CA TYR A 80 2.78 -2.92 -6.09
C TYR A 80 2.17 -4.23 -6.60
N PRO A 81 2.94 -5.34 -6.62
CA PRO A 81 2.43 -6.65 -7.00
C PRO A 81 1.29 -7.17 -6.10
N ASN A 82 1.14 -6.63 -4.89
CA ASN A 82 0.06 -6.98 -3.98
C ASN A 82 -1.25 -6.28 -4.41
N PRO A 83 -2.28 -7.03 -4.86
CA PRO A 83 -3.54 -6.45 -5.35
C PRO A 83 -4.39 -5.79 -4.24
N GLN A 84 -4.06 -6.03 -2.96
CA GLN A 84 -4.74 -5.39 -1.84
C GLN A 84 -4.21 -3.98 -1.52
N ILE A 85 -3.20 -3.52 -2.27
CA ILE A 85 -2.65 -2.16 -2.14
C ILE A 85 -3.18 -1.30 -3.29
N GLU A 86 -4.00 -0.32 -2.92
CA GLU A 86 -4.73 0.54 -3.85
C GLU A 86 -3.88 1.70 -4.42
N TYR A 87 -2.61 1.82 -4.04
CA TYR A 87 -1.70 2.87 -4.50
C TYR A 87 -0.40 2.27 -5.04
N GLY A 88 0.22 2.98 -5.97
CA GLY A 88 1.56 2.71 -6.47
C GLY A 88 2.55 3.78 -6.02
N TRP A 89 3.79 3.61 -6.48
CA TRP A 89 4.86 4.56 -6.29
C TRP A 89 5.22 5.23 -7.60
N CYS A 90 5.41 6.55 -7.58
CA CYS A 90 5.88 7.30 -8.73
C CYS A 90 7.35 7.00 -9.00
N ILE A 91 7.63 6.50 -10.20
CA ILE A 91 8.98 6.20 -10.68
C ILE A 91 9.10 6.74 -12.10
N ASN A 92 10.29 7.19 -12.50
CA ASN A 92 10.55 7.51 -13.89
C ASN A 92 10.59 6.24 -14.74
N SER A 93 9.92 6.25 -15.88
CA SER A 93 9.76 5.09 -16.77
C SER A 93 11.09 4.57 -17.32
N ASP A 94 12.09 5.43 -17.43
CA ASP A 94 13.46 5.12 -17.89
C ASP A 94 14.41 4.76 -16.73
N ALA A 95 13.95 4.80 -15.47
CA ALA A 95 14.78 4.45 -14.33
C ALA A 95 15.01 2.94 -14.23
N GLU A 96 16.25 2.54 -13.99
CA GLU A 96 16.60 1.17 -13.60
C GLU A 96 15.84 0.72 -12.33
N ALA A 97 15.47 1.67 -11.47
CA ALA A 97 14.62 1.43 -10.32
C ALA A 97 13.26 0.82 -10.69
N LEU A 98 12.66 1.20 -11.82
CA LEU A 98 11.39 0.61 -12.28
C LEU A 98 11.57 -0.86 -12.68
N LYS A 99 12.65 -1.19 -13.40
CA LYS A 99 12.97 -2.58 -13.76
C LYS A 99 13.17 -3.44 -12.51
N GLY A 100 13.83 -2.89 -11.48
CA GLY A 100 14.00 -3.56 -10.19
C GLY A 100 12.66 -3.77 -9.48
N PHE A 101 11.84 -2.71 -9.40
CA PHE A 101 10.53 -2.73 -8.76
C PHE A 101 9.59 -3.77 -9.37
N LEU A 102 9.49 -3.83 -10.70
CA LEU A 102 8.64 -4.78 -11.41
C LEU A 102 9.09 -6.25 -11.27
N LYS A 103 10.33 -6.50 -10.87
CA LYS A 103 10.88 -7.85 -10.63
C LYS A 103 10.68 -8.33 -9.20
N MET A 104 10.18 -7.48 -8.29
CA MET A 104 10.02 -7.85 -6.89
C MET A 104 8.89 -8.87 -6.71
N PRO A 105 9.17 -10.02 -6.05
CA PRO A 105 8.15 -11.03 -5.82
C PRO A 105 7.15 -10.56 -4.75
N THR A 106 5.90 -11.01 -4.87
CA THR A 106 4.81 -10.77 -3.91
C THR A 106 4.89 -11.68 -2.67
N THR A 107 6.00 -12.38 -2.48
CA THR A 107 6.16 -13.47 -1.50
C THR A 107 7.45 -13.30 -0.73
N MET A 108 7.37 -13.44 0.60
CA MET A 108 8.48 -13.96 1.38
C MET A 108 8.36 -15.48 1.42
N ALA A 109 9.51 -16.14 1.33
CA ALA A 109 9.69 -17.52 1.78
C ALA A 109 9.33 -17.68 3.26
#